data_AF-S4GYB0-F1
#
_entry.id   AF-S4GYB0-F1
#
_cell.length_a   1.000
_cell.length_b   1.000
_cell.length_c   1.000
_cell.angle_alpha   90.00
_cell.angle_beta   90.00
_cell.angle_gamma   90.00
#
_symmetry.space_group_name_H-M   'P 1'
#
loop_
_entity.id
_entity.type
_entity.pdbx_description
1 polymer ?
#
loop_
_entity_poly.entity_id
_entity_poly.type
_entity_poly.pdbx_seq_one_letter_code
_entity_poly.pdbx_strand_id
1 'polypeptide(L)'
;MNEESLLRKFGMTSEQIDKDVEILEDENQDDGVIGPVYYGLHMASAQDEPLVSMTIKLPKAQLESITKASKSYHISRSEYVRRKLAGAVS
;
A
#
# COMPACT_ATOMS: atom_id res chain seq x y z
N MET A 1 14.90 7.45 -19.67
CA MET A 1 13.79 7.13 -18.76
C MET A 1 13.43 8.44 -18.07
N ASN A 2 12.22 8.96 -18.23
CA ASN A 2 11.86 10.24 -17.61
C ASN A 2 11.36 10.02 -16.17
N GLU A 3 11.44 11.05 -15.33
CA GLU A 3 11.04 11.01 -13.93
C GLU A 3 9.58 10.55 -13.76
N GLU A 4 8.65 11.12 -14.51
CA GLU A 4 7.23 10.73 -14.46
C GLU A 4 7.00 9.23 -14.72
N SER A 5 7.76 8.62 -15.63
CA SER A 5 7.66 7.18 -15.94
C SER A 5 8.21 6.30 -14.82
N LEU A 6 9.20 6.79 -14.06
CA LEU A 6 9.72 6.11 -12.88
C LEU A 6 8.71 6.20 -11.73
N LEU A 7 8.16 7.37 -11.47
CA LEU A 7 7.21 7.60 -10.38
C LEU A 7 5.94 6.78 -10.56
N ARG A 8 5.38 6.78 -11.78
CA ARG A 8 4.21 5.97 -12.11
C ARG A 8 4.45 4.47 -11.92
N LYS A 9 5.67 3.99 -12.21
CA LYS A 9 6.03 2.57 -12.04
C LYS A 9 6.00 2.14 -10.58
N PHE A 10 6.31 3.04 -9.65
CA PHE A 10 6.31 2.79 -8.21
C PHE A 10 5.04 3.29 -7.50
N GLY A 11 4.06 3.81 -8.26
CA GLY A 11 2.80 4.32 -7.72
C GLY A 11 2.95 5.61 -6.91
N MET A 12 3.97 6.43 -7.24
CA MET A 12 4.30 7.67 -6.54
C MET A 12 4.00 8.87 -7.41
N THR A 13 3.82 10.04 -6.77
CA THR A 13 3.68 11.33 -7.45
C THR A 13 4.91 12.21 -7.17
N SER A 14 5.20 13.18 -8.04
CA SER A 14 6.31 14.12 -7.82
C SER A 14 6.12 14.92 -6.53
N GLU A 15 4.90 15.38 -6.26
CA GLU A 15 4.53 16.08 -5.03
C GLU A 15 4.75 15.24 -3.76
N GLN A 16 4.69 13.92 -3.88
CA GLN A 16 4.98 13.02 -2.75
C GLN A 16 6.49 12.96 -2.50
N ILE A 17 7.31 12.91 -3.55
CA ILE A 17 8.77 12.94 -3.41
C ILE A 17 9.23 14.25 -2.79
N ASP A 18 8.70 15.39 -3.24
CA ASP A 18 9.12 16.69 -2.72
C ASP A 18 8.87 16.78 -1.20
N LYS A 19 7.73 16.26 -0.73
CA LYS A 19 7.41 16.16 0.71
C LYS A 19 8.30 15.16 1.44
N ASP A 20 8.56 14.02 0.81
CA ASP A 20 9.41 12.97 1.38
C ASP A 20 10.86 13.48 1.56
N VAL A 21 11.37 14.31 0.64
CA VAL A 21 12.68 14.96 0.73
C VAL A 21 12.72 15.95 1.89
N GLU A 22 11.70 16.81 2.03
CA GLU A 22 11.64 17.77 3.16
C GLU A 22 11.64 17.08 4.52
N ILE A 23 11.03 15.89 4.64
CA ILE A 23 11.00 15.13 5.89
C ILE A 23 12.32 14.38 6.12
N LEU A 24 12.94 13.82 5.07
CA LEU A 24 14.23 13.12 5.16
C LEU A 24 15.42 14.05 5.47
N GLU A 25 15.31 15.33 5.10
CA GLU A 25 16.34 16.33 5.39
C GLU A 25 16.17 16.96 6.80
N ASP A 26 15.10 16.66 7.54
CA ASP A 26 14.87 17.16 8.90
C ASP A 26 15.41 16.19 9.97
N GLU A 27 16.58 16.52 10.52
CA GLU A 27 17.28 15.75 11.56
C GLU A 27 16.47 15.58 12.88
N ASN A 28 15.33 16.27 13.04
CA ASN A 28 14.52 16.24 14.26
C ASN A 28 13.24 15.42 14.13
N GLN A 29 12.94 14.88 12.94
CA GLN A 29 11.82 13.97 12.72
C GLN A 29 12.32 12.54 12.54
N ASP A 30 11.57 11.57 13.06
CA ASP A 30 11.82 10.16 12.74
C ASP A 30 11.48 9.95 11.26
N ASP A 31 12.33 9.23 10.51
CA ASP A 31 12.32 9.05 9.04
C ASP A 31 11.07 8.28 8.52
N GLY A 32 9.94 8.30 9.24
CA GLY A 32 8.67 7.60 8.98
C GLY A 32 8.06 7.80 7.57
N VAL A 33 8.73 8.58 6.73
CA VAL A 33 8.68 8.61 5.26
C VAL A 33 8.76 7.21 4.65
N ILE A 34 9.64 6.36 5.18
CA ILE A 34 9.69 4.95 4.81
C ILE A 34 8.64 4.19 5.65
N GLY A 35 7.36 4.52 5.46
CA GLY A 35 6.27 3.62 5.86
C GLY A 35 6.56 2.22 5.32
N PRO A 36 6.08 1.13 5.95
CA PRO A 36 6.55 -0.24 5.67
C PRO A 36 6.54 -0.56 4.17
N VAL A 37 7.73 -0.49 3.55
CA VAL A 37 7.92 -0.77 2.13
C VAL A 37 7.78 -2.28 1.95
N TYR A 38 6.75 -2.70 1.22
CA TYR A 38 6.51 -4.11 0.99
C TYR A 38 6.29 -4.37 -0.52
N TYR A 39 7.31 -4.96 -1.15
CA TYR A 39 7.44 -5.13 -2.61
C TYR A 39 7.52 -3.83 -3.43
N GLY A 40 8.23 -2.81 -2.93
CA GLY A 40 8.55 -1.60 -3.70
C GLY A 40 7.38 -0.66 -4.00
N LEU A 41 6.25 -0.83 -3.31
CA LEU A 41 5.10 0.08 -3.37
C LEU A 41 5.03 0.86 -2.06
N HIS A 42 5.13 2.18 -2.16
CA HIS A 42 4.90 3.08 -1.03
C HIS A 42 3.40 3.07 -0.73
N MET A 43 3.04 2.68 0.49
CA MET A 43 1.65 2.77 0.93
C MET A 43 1.35 4.23 1.28
N ALA A 44 1.07 5.05 0.27
CA ALA A 44 0.29 6.26 0.52
C ALA A 44 -1.11 5.78 0.89
N SER A 45 -1.34 5.57 2.19
CA SER A 45 -2.70 5.58 2.69
C SER A 45 -3.17 7.00 2.41
N ALA A 46 -4.12 7.20 1.50
CA ALA A 46 -4.90 8.44 1.52
C ALA A 46 -5.55 8.49 2.91
N GLN A 47 -4.88 9.12 3.88
CA GLN A 47 -5.28 9.09 5.28
C GLN A 47 -6.67 9.71 5.50
N ASP A 48 -7.15 10.46 4.51
CA ASP A 48 -8.40 11.20 4.54
C ASP A 48 -9.58 10.55 3.78
N GLU A 49 -9.40 9.39 3.13
CA GLU A 49 -10.54 8.73 2.48
C GLU A 49 -11.40 7.98 3.52
N PRO A 50 -12.70 8.32 3.66
CA PRO A 50 -13.56 7.66 4.63
C PRO A 50 -13.75 6.18 4.28
N LEU A 51 -13.22 5.30 5.14
CA LEU A 51 -13.34 3.86 4.98
C LEU A 51 -14.73 3.38 5.42
N VAL A 52 -15.39 2.58 4.57
CA VAL A 52 -16.65 1.90 4.89
C VAL A 52 -16.43 0.40 5.14
N SER A 53 -17.26 -0.20 6.00
CA SER A 53 -17.18 -1.62 6.31
C SER A 53 -17.93 -2.47 5.29
N MET A 54 -17.33 -3.59 4.88
CA MET A 54 -17.95 -4.57 3.99
C MET A 54 -17.84 -5.96 4.62
N THR A 55 -18.97 -6.67 4.67
CA THR A 55 -19.00 -8.08 5.11
C THR A 55 -19.26 -8.97 3.90
N ILE A 56 -18.39 -9.96 3.68
CA ILE A 56 -18.53 -10.94 2.60
C ILE A 56 -18.58 -12.35 3.18
N LYS A 57 -19.32 -13.24 2.52
CA LYS A 57 -19.30 -14.67 2.81
C LYS A 57 -18.42 -15.38 1.78
N LEU A 58 -17.48 -16.17 2.25
CA LEU A 58 -16.56 -16.94 1.41
C LEU A 58 -16.59 -18.42 1.84
N PRO A 59 -16.40 -19.37 0.90
CA PRO A 59 -16.11 -20.75 1.24
C PRO A 59 -14.90 -20.86 2.16
N LYS A 60 -14.96 -21.77 3.14
CA LYS A 60 -13.88 -21.96 4.13
C LYS A 60 -12.52 -22.22 3.48
N ALA A 61 -12.48 -23.09 2.45
CA ALA A 61 -11.26 -23.41 1.71
C ALA A 61 -10.61 -22.18 1.06
N GLN A 62 -11.43 -21.24 0.58
CA GLN A 62 -10.95 -19.99 -0.02
C GLN A 62 -10.42 -19.02 1.04
N LEU A 63 -11.04 -18.99 2.23
CA LEU A 63 -10.52 -18.17 3.33
C LEU A 63 -9.17 -18.70 3.85
N GLU A 64 -8.98 -20.01 3.86
CA GLU A 64 -7.70 -20.64 4.23
C GLU A 64 -6.60 -20.32 3.23
N SER A 65 -6.89 -20.37 1.93
CA SER A 65 -5.91 -19.99 0.89
C SER A 65 -5.52 -18.51 0.97
N ILE A 66 -6.50 -17.62 1.21
CA ILE A 66 -6.27 -16.19 1.47
C ILE A 66 -5.37 -16.00 2.70
N THR A 67 -5.63 -16.75 3.78
CA THR A 67 -4.83 -16.64 5.01
C THR A 67 -3.39 -17.09 4.79
N LYS A 68 -3.17 -18.14 4.00
CA LYS A 68 -1.81 -18.59 3.66
C LYS A 68 -1.09 -17.57 2.80
N ALA A 69 -1.76 -17.01 1.79
CA ALA A 69 -1.20 -15.99 0.92
C ALA A 69 -0.89 -14.69 1.68
N SER A 70 -1.79 -14.21 2.53
CA SER A 70 -1.54 -12.98 3.30
C SER A 70 -0.31 -13.11 4.20
N LYS A 71 -0.08 -14.30 4.79
CA LYS A 71 1.13 -14.60 5.57
C LYS A 71 2.40 -14.59 4.75
N SER A 72 2.40 -15.11 3.52
CA SER A 72 3.60 -15.06 2.65
C SER A 72 3.94 -13.63 2.23
N TYR A 73 2.96 -12.73 2.25
CA TYR A 73 3.13 -11.31 2.04
C TYR A 73 3.23 -10.51 3.36
N HIS A 74 3.39 -11.13 4.52
CA HIS A 74 3.46 -10.44 5.82
C HIS A 74 2.39 -9.32 6.03
N ILE A 75 1.20 -9.46 5.43
CA ILE A 75 0.10 -8.50 5.53
C ILE A 75 -1.14 -9.14 6.16
N SER A 76 -2.06 -8.30 6.60
CA SER A 76 -3.35 -8.75 7.12
C SER A 76 -4.21 -9.37 6.02
N ARG A 77 -5.16 -10.22 6.42
CA ARG A 77 -6.12 -10.86 5.50
C ARG A 77 -6.99 -9.82 4.78
N SER A 78 -7.46 -8.80 5.50
CA SER A 78 -8.28 -7.72 4.94
C SER A 78 -7.50 -6.90 3.91
N GLU A 79 -6.22 -6.63 4.19
CA GLU A 79 -5.34 -5.92 3.26
C GLU A 79 -5.08 -6.72 1.98
N TYR A 80 -4.78 -8.02 2.11
CA TYR A 80 -4.63 -8.90 0.96
C TYR A 80 -5.89 -8.92 0.07
N VAL A 81 -7.08 -9.01 0.69
CA VAL A 81 -8.36 -8.99 -0.02
C VAL A 81 -8.59 -7.66 -0.72
N ARG A 82 -8.35 -6.52 -0.05
CA ARG A 82 -8.48 -5.19 -0.66
C ARG A 82 -7.62 -5.06 -1.91
N ARG A 83 -6.35 -5.49 -1.87
CA ARG A 83 -5.46 -5.44 -3.03
C ARG A 83 -5.94 -6.28 -4.20
N LYS A 84 -6.44 -7.49 -3.92
CA LYS A 84 -6.98 -8.36 -4.98
C LYS A 84 -8.26 -7.80 -5.59
N LEU A 85 -9.10 -7.12 -4.80
CA LEU A 85 -10.28 -6.42 -5.31
C LEU A 85 -9.91 -5.17 -6.11
N ALA A 86 -9.00 -4.33 -5.61
CA ALA A 86 -8.54 -3.13 -6.31
C ALA A 86 -7.96 -3.47 -7.69
N GLY A 87 -7.12 -4.50 -7.77
CA GLY A 87 -6.56 -4.98 -9.04
C GLY A 87 -7.54 -5.69 -9.98
N ALA A 88 -8.77 -5.99 -9.53
CA ALA A 88 -9.82 -6.58 -10.37
C ALA A 88 -10.81 -5.53 -10.91
N VAL A 89 -10.84 -4.33 -10.31
CA VAL A 89 -11.72 -3.21 -10.69
C VAL A 89 -10.97 -2.15 -11.52
N SER A 90 -9.63 -2.22 -11.55
CA SER A 90 -8.74 -1.37 -12.37
C SER A 90 -8.54 -1.96 -13.76
#